data_AF-C0BXI7-F1
#
_entry.id   AF-C0BXI7-F1
#
_cell.length_a   1.000
_cell.length_b   1.000
_cell.length_c   1.000
_cell.angle_alpha   90.00
_cell.angle_beta   90.00
_cell.angle_gamma   90.00
#
_symmetry.space_group_name_H-M   'P 1'
#
loop_
_entity.id
_entity.type
_entity.pdbx_description
1 polymer ?
#
loop_
_entity_poly.entity_id
_entity_poly.type
_entity_poly.pdbx_seq_one_letter_code
_entity_poly.pdbx_strand_id
1 'polypeptide(L)'
;MGISNDAKLLYALLLDRASLSKGNGYLDKDGTVRLYFTVEEAKDKLQRSRQVATRAFQELERCGLIVRRKQGLGRPAKITLNVPATAKKRGNGDAR
;
A
#
# COMPACT_ATOMS: atom_id res chain seq x y z
N MET A 1 -17.42 3.31 -11.60
CA MET A 1 -16.17 4.02 -11.19
C MET A 1 -15.05 3.00 -11.17
N GLY A 2 -14.13 3.07 -12.13
CA GLY A 2 -12.99 2.15 -12.21
C GLY A 2 -11.73 2.84 -11.69
N ILE A 3 -11.01 2.18 -10.80
CA ILE A 3 -9.61 2.52 -10.51
C ILE A 3 -8.74 2.19 -11.73
N SER A 4 -7.82 3.08 -12.07
CA SER A 4 -6.84 2.90 -13.13
C SER A 4 -6.00 1.65 -12.89
N ASN A 5 -5.49 1.03 -13.95
CA ASN A 5 -4.63 -0.13 -13.82
C ASN A 5 -3.36 0.18 -13.02
N ASP A 6 -2.78 1.37 -13.17
CA ASP A 6 -1.65 1.83 -12.36
C ASP A 6 -1.99 1.91 -10.86
N ALA A 7 -3.22 2.32 -10.51
CA ALA A 7 -3.69 2.34 -9.12
C ALA A 7 -3.83 0.92 -8.55
N LYS A 8 -4.37 -0.03 -9.34
CA LYS A 8 -4.44 -1.45 -8.94
C LYS A 8 -3.05 -2.07 -8.76
N LEU A 9 -2.13 -1.80 -9.69
CA LEU A 9 -0.74 -2.24 -9.63
C LEU A 9 -0.04 -1.66 -8.39
N LEU A 10 -0.20 -0.37 -8.14
CA LEU A 10 0.35 0.29 -6.96
C LEU A 10 -0.20 -0.34 -5.68
N TYR A 11 -1.50 -0.61 -5.61
CA TYR A 11 -2.10 -1.29 -4.46
C TYR A 11 -1.53 -2.69 -4.25
N ALA A 12 -1.37 -3.48 -5.31
CA ALA A 12 -0.75 -4.80 -5.23
C ALA A 12 0.70 -4.74 -4.74
N LEU A 13 1.49 -3.78 -5.23
CA LEU A 13 2.88 -3.54 -4.80
C LEU A 13 2.96 -3.15 -3.31
N LEU A 14 2.05 -2.28 -2.86
CA LEU A 14 1.95 -1.90 -1.45
C LEU A 14 1.56 -3.12 -0.59
N LEU A 15 0.66 -3.99 -1.09
CA LEU A 15 0.20 -5.19 -0.38
C LEU A 15 1.29 -6.27 -0.27
N ASP A 16 2.08 -6.47 -1.32
CA ASP A 16 3.25 -7.35 -1.32
C ASP A 16 4.28 -6.89 -0.27
N ARG A 17 4.60 -5.60 -0.28
CA ARG A 17 5.54 -4.99 0.67
C ARG A 17 4.99 -5.01 2.10
N ALA A 18 3.68 -4.81 2.27
CA ALA A 18 2.97 -4.98 3.53
C ALA A 18 3.02 -6.43 4.05
N SER A 19 2.97 -7.42 3.15
CA SER A 19 3.05 -8.84 3.51
C SER A 19 4.45 -9.25 3.96
N LEU A 20 5.50 -8.70 3.34
CA LEU A 20 6.88 -8.84 3.85
C LEU A 20 7.04 -8.14 5.22
N SER A 21 6.39 -6.99 5.40
CA SER A 21 6.40 -6.24 6.65
C SER A 21 5.64 -6.91 7.80
N LYS A 22 4.69 -7.82 7.51
CA LYS A 22 4.02 -8.66 8.53
C LYS A 22 5.01 -9.56 9.27
N GLY A 23 6.07 -10.02 8.61
CA GLY A 23 7.15 -10.76 9.28
C GLY A 23 7.99 -9.87 10.22
N ASN A 24 7.88 -8.54 10.09
CA ASN A 24 8.72 -7.56 10.76
C ASN A 24 8.00 -6.71 11.82
N GLY A 25 6.76 -7.08 12.20
CA GLY A 25 6.04 -6.49 13.34
C GLY A 25 5.28 -5.17 13.09
N TYR A 26 5.04 -4.78 11.83
CA TYR A 26 4.35 -3.51 11.49
C TYR A 26 2.82 -3.64 11.31
N LEU A 27 2.23 -4.76 11.75
CA LEU A 27 0.79 -4.94 11.75
C LEU A 27 0.19 -4.24 12.97
N ASP A 28 -0.71 -3.28 12.73
CA ASP A 28 -1.46 -2.66 13.82
C ASP A 28 -2.55 -3.64 14.33
N LYS A 29 -3.02 -3.46 15.58
CA LYS A 29 -3.96 -4.39 16.22
C LYS A 29 -5.30 -4.48 15.48
N ASP A 30 -5.64 -3.43 14.75
CA ASP A 30 -6.85 -3.34 13.91
C ASP A 30 -6.71 -4.06 12.55
N GLY A 31 -5.61 -4.78 12.31
CA GLY A 31 -5.35 -5.47 11.04
C GLY A 31 -4.90 -4.54 9.91
N THR A 32 -4.61 -3.28 10.23
CA THR A 32 -4.14 -2.27 9.28
C THR A 32 -2.62 -2.33 9.16
N VAL A 33 -2.08 -2.30 7.94
CA VAL A 33 -0.61 -2.32 7.74
C VAL A 33 -0.10 -0.90 7.51
N ARG A 34 0.87 -0.47 8.32
CA ARG A 34 1.57 0.81 8.14
C ARG A 34 2.90 0.56 7.47
N LEU A 35 3.10 1.20 6.33
CA LEU A 35 4.34 1.14 5.57
C LEU A 35 4.83 2.55 5.23
N TYR A 36 6.14 2.66 5.07
CA TYR A 36 6.76 3.84 4.52
C TYR A 36 6.93 3.61 3.03
N PHE A 37 6.30 4.46 2.22
CA PHE A 37 6.39 4.35 0.78
C PHE A 37 6.32 5.74 0.17
N THR A 38 7.32 6.07 -0.61
CA THR A 38 7.44 7.39 -1.23
C THR A 38 6.81 7.42 -2.62
N VAL A 39 6.47 8.62 -3.10
CA VAL A 39 6.03 8.80 -4.49
C VAL A 39 7.15 8.45 -5.47
N GLU A 40 8.41 8.62 -5.08
CA GLU A 40 9.57 8.21 -5.88
C GLU A 40 9.67 6.69 -6.01
N GLU A 41 9.54 5.93 -4.93
CA GLU A 41 9.49 4.46 -5.01
C GLU A 41 8.33 3.98 -5.87
N ALA A 42 7.16 4.63 -5.77
CA ALA A 42 6.00 4.33 -6.61
C ALA A 42 6.30 4.57 -8.08
N LYS A 43 6.93 5.69 -8.40
CA LYS A 43 7.34 6.09 -9.75
C LYS A 43 8.30 5.04 -10.33
N ASP A 44 9.32 4.64 -9.57
CA ASP A 44 10.32 3.67 -10.01
C ASP A 44 9.73 2.26 -10.15
N LYS A 45 8.85 1.84 -9.24
CA LYS A 45 8.18 0.53 -9.31
C LYS A 45 7.15 0.43 -10.42
N LEU A 46 6.40 1.51 -10.67
CA LEU A 46 5.43 1.57 -11.77
C LEU A 46 6.12 1.85 -13.11
N GLN A 47 7.39 2.28 -13.11
CA GLN A 47 8.09 2.82 -14.29
C GLN A 47 7.26 3.90 -15.00
N ARG A 48 6.57 4.74 -14.23
CA ARG A 48 5.69 5.81 -14.72
C ARG A 48 6.14 7.17 -14.24
N SER A 49 5.59 8.22 -14.84
CA SER A 49 5.87 9.58 -14.40
C SER A 49 5.36 9.84 -12.98
N ARG A 50 5.99 10.77 -12.28
CA ARG A 50 5.58 11.20 -10.93
C ARG A 50 4.10 11.61 -10.89
N GLN A 51 3.60 12.22 -11.96
CA GLN A 51 2.20 12.63 -12.11
C GLN A 51 1.25 11.42 -12.08
N VAL A 52 1.58 10.35 -12.81
CA VAL A 52 0.78 9.11 -12.84
C VAL A 52 0.80 8.43 -11.47
N ALA A 53 1.97 8.30 -10.85
CA ALA A 53 2.08 7.74 -9.50
C ALA A 53 1.24 8.55 -8.50
N THR A 54 1.28 9.89 -8.57
CA THR A 54 0.49 10.78 -7.71
C THR A 54 -1.01 10.59 -7.92
N ARG A 55 -1.48 10.48 -9.18
CA ARG A 55 -2.88 10.18 -9.50
C ARG A 55 -3.30 8.81 -8.97
N ALA A 56 -2.48 7.79 -9.16
CA ALA A 56 -2.73 6.45 -8.63
C ALA A 56 -2.94 6.46 -7.11
N PHE A 57 -2.10 7.20 -6.37
CA PHE A 57 -2.32 7.40 -4.94
C PHE A 57 -3.65 8.11 -4.63
N GLN A 58 -3.97 9.19 -5.34
CA GLN A 58 -5.21 9.93 -5.13
C GLN A 58 -6.45 9.07 -5.39
N GLU A 59 -6.41 8.20 -6.41
CA GLU A 59 -7.49 7.25 -6.69
C GLU A 59 -7.67 6.25 -5.56
N LEU A 60 -6.58 5.67 -5.05
CA LEU A 60 -6.62 4.75 -3.92
C LEU A 60 -7.11 5.43 -2.63
N GLU A 61 -6.71 6.69 -2.39
CA GLU A 61 -7.21 7.49 -1.28
C GLU A 61 -8.71 7.78 -1.41
N ARG A 62 -9.18 8.11 -2.62
CA ARG A 62 -10.61 8.33 -2.91
C ARG A 62 -11.43 7.07 -2.67
N CYS A 63 -10.88 5.89 -2.96
CA CYS A 63 -11.54 4.61 -2.69
C CYS A 63 -11.43 4.17 -1.22
N GLY A 64 -10.69 4.89 -0.37
CA GLY A 64 -10.47 4.49 1.02
C GLY A 64 -9.58 3.24 1.20
N LEU A 65 -8.84 2.85 0.15
CA LEU A 65 -7.92 1.71 0.16
C LEU A 65 -6.59 2.04 0.84
N ILE A 66 -6.18 3.31 0.80
CA ILE A 66 -4.98 3.80 1.48
C ILE A 66 -5.25 5.14 2.15
N VAL A 67 -4.43 5.46 3.16
CA VAL A 67 -4.39 6.77 3.80
C VAL A 67 -2.94 7.24 3.87
N ARG A 68 -2.62 8.38 3.25
CA ARG A 68 -1.30 9.00 3.38
C ARG A 68 -1.31 10.06 4.48
N ARG A 69 -0.35 9.98 5.38
CA ARG A 69 -0.08 11.00 6.40
C ARG A 69 1.31 11.56 6.17
N LYS A 70 1.40 12.87 5.88
CA LYS A 70 2.69 13.57 5.84
C LYS A 70 3.22 13.67 7.27
N GLN A 71 4.48 13.30 7.47
CA GLN A 71 5.10 13.23 8.81
C GLN A 71 5.96 14.46 9.15
N GLY A 72 6.09 15.43 8.24
CA GLY A 72 6.87 16.67 8.41
C GLY A 72 7.85 16.94 7.26
N LEU A 73 8.58 18.06 7.33
CA LEU A 73 9.66 18.41 6.39
C LEU A 73 10.78 17.35 6.43
N GLY A 74 11.14 16.79 5.28
CA GLY A 74 12.25 15.85 5.13
C GLY A 74 11.96 14.38 5.50
N ARG A 75 10.76 14.03 5.97
CA ARG A 75 10.40 12.64 6.30
C ARG A 75 9.48 12.02 5.24
N PRO A 76 9.71 10.75 4.86
CA PRO A 76 8.85 10.06 3.90
C PRO A 76 7.41 9.99 4.43
N ALA A 77 6.44 10.11 3.52
CA ALA A 77 5.04 10.03 3.91
C ALA A 77 4.72 8.63 4.46
N LYS A 78 3.95 8.59 5.55
CA LYS A 78 3.46 7.35 6.13
C LYS A 78 2.22 6.91 5.36
N ILE A 79 2.28 5.74 4.73
CA ILE A 79 1.14 5.16 4.01
C ILE A 79 0.53 4.07 4.88
N THR A 80 -0.76 4.21 5.15
CA THR A 80 -1.55 3.24 5.88
C THR A 80 -2.41 2.50 4.87
N LEU A 81 -2.18 1.20 4.70
CA LEU A 81 -2.95 0.35 3.81
C LEU A 81 -4.18 -0.16 4.57
N ASN A 82 -5.37 0.21 4.09
CA ASN A 82 -6.62 -0.32 4.60
C ASN A 82 -6.89 -1.64 3.88
N VAL A 83 -6.37 -2.73 4.44
CA VAL A 83 -6.63 -4.07 3.91
C VAL A 83 -8.00 -4.48 4.44
N PRO A 84 -9.06 -4.56 3.61
CA PRO A 84 -10.30 -5.13 4.08
C PRO A 84 -9.99 -6.54 4.57
N ALA A 85 -10.52 -6.91 5.74
CA ALA A 85 -10.27 -8.20 6.42
C ALA A 85 -10.57 -9.44 5.53
N THR A 86 -11.11 -9.23 4.34
CA THR A 86 -11.40 -10.23 3.30
C THR A 86 -10.16 -10.87 2.69
N ALA A 87 -8.97 -10.29 2.81
CA ALA A 87 -7.71 -10.89 2.32
C ALA A 87 -7.02 -11.82 3.34
N LYS A 88 -7.73 -12.29 4.36
CA LYS A 88 -7.25 -13.35 5.27
C LYS A 88 -7.74 -14.73 4.81
N LYS A 89 -7.29 -15.20 3.64
CA LYS A 89 -7.23 -16.63 3.30
C LYS A 89 -6.10 -16.90 2.31
N ARG A 90 -5.34 -17.98 2.60
CA ARG A 90 -4.09 -18.50 1.99
C ARG A 90 -2.82 -17.84 2.54
N GLY A 91 -1.92 -18.49 3.28
CA GLY A 91 -1.76 -19.92 3.59
C GLY A 91 -1.77 -20.22 5.08
N ASN A 92 -2.66 -21.14 5.46
CA ASN A 92 -2.40 -22.14 6.47
C ASN A 92 -2.91 -23.47 5.90
N GLY A 93 -2.13 -24.54 6.09
CA GLY A 93 -2.27 -25.86 5.46
C GLY A 93 -1.08 -26.09 4.52
N ASP A 94 -0.13 -27.00 4.77
CA ASP A 94 -0.20 -28.27 5.51
C ASP A 94 1.20 -28.56 6.10
N ALA A 95 1.37 -28.83 7.40
CA ALA A 95 1.12 -30.12 8.06
C ALA A 95 1.83 -31.30 7.39
N ARG A 96 3.09 -31.54 7.79
CA ARG A 96 3.58 -32.83 8.34
C ARG A 96 5.03 -32.69 8.80
#